data_AF-A0A7S2L8Z2-F1
#
_entry.id   AF-A0A7S2L8Z2-F1
#
_cell.length_a   1.000
_cell.length_b   1.000
_cell.length_c   1.000
_cell.angle_alpha   90.00
_cell.angle_beta   90.00
_cell.angle_gamma   90.00
#
_symmetry.space_group_name_H-M   'P 1'
#
loop_
_entity.id
_entity.type
_entity.pdbx_description
1 polymer ?
#
loop_
_entity_poly.entity_id
_entity_poly.type
_entity_poly.pdbx_seq_one_letter_code
_entity_poly.pdbx_strand_id
1 'polypeptide(L)'
;DLRNTIGVLTLLTHVPTDNSKWIKYQVPDWESKERAKRVHGWTELDLVKYSVNGMPLSWKIINIFFVFLPKLYIWWTLTSSGMHFLMETAGIVDLVINCMALTFVLSIDEMIFARLTTTAARHIMRNIEDLPLFDVPMEETQGEEEIMRQFAREEHGQRWRLIHLVLPKRLIVVVFLQACFIAKYYVQYCTQLEDGSWVSKPIWYPEDVPYNPLSLIYGYGMEYEEAPAWQWHPDGGAGAARQRR
;
A
#
# COMPACT_ATOMS: atom_id res chain seq x y z
N ASP A 1 -2.73 0.07 2.02
CA ASP A 1 -1.44 -0.53 1.62
C ASP A 1 -0.23 0.39 1.78
N LEU A 2 -0.17 1.58 1.15
CA LEU A 2 0.99 2.50 1.25
C LEU A 2 1.48 2.75 2.70
N ARG A 3 0.56 2.96 3.65
CA ARG A 3 0.91 3.12 5.07
C ARG A 3 1.59 1.88 5.66
N ASN A 4 1.16 0.68 5.28
CA ASN A 4 1.77 -0.56 5.73
C ASN A 4 3.17 -0.69 5.13
N THR A 5 3.34 -0.36 3.86
CA THR A 5 4.66 -0.32 3.18
C THR A 5 5.61 0.68 3.83
N ILE A 6 5.12 1.89 4.18
CA ILE A 6 5.89 2.87 4.95
C ILE A 6 6.21 2.32 6.34
N GLY A 7 5.25 1.68 7.02
CA GLY A 7 5.46 1.07 8.32
C GLY A 7 6.55 -0.01 8.31
N VAL A 8 6.60 -0.85 7.27
CA VAL A 8 7.68 -1.83 7.07
C VAL A 8 9.03 -1.13 6.90
N LEU A 9 9.08 -0.06 6.10
CA LEU A 9 10.30 0.72 5.92
C LEU A 9 10.76 1.35 7.24
N THR A 10 9.84 1.98 7.98
CA THR A 10 10.12 2.56 9.30
C THR A 10 10.63 1.49 10.26
N LEU A 11 9.98 0.32 10.31
CA LEU A 11 10.41 -0.81 11.14
C LEU A 11 11.82 -1.27 10.77
N LEU A 12 12.14 -1.43 9.48
CA LEU A 12 13.48 -1.83 9.03
C LEU A 12 14.56 -0.81 9.41
N THR A 13 14.22 0.48 9.42
CA THR A 13 15.14 1.55 9.85
C THR A 13 15.32 1.61 11.37
N HIS A 14 14.27 1.30 12.13
CA HIS A 14 14.28 1.45 13.59
C HIS A 14 14.84 0.22 14.31
N VAL A 15 14.66 -0.98 13.76
CA VAL A 15 15.19 -2.22 14.33
C VAL A 15 16.73 -2.17 14.33
N PRO A 16 17.42 -2.42 15.47
CA PRO A 16 18.88 -2.38 15.53
C PRO A 16 19.53 -3.48 14.67
N THR A 17 20.74 -3.23 14.21
CA THR A 17 21.52 -4.20 13.40
C THR A 17 22.30 -5.18 14.28
N ASP A 18 21.67 -5.66 15.35
CA ASP A 18 22.26 -6.65 16.25
C ASP A 18 21.76 -8.07 15.89
N ASN A 19 22.60 -9.07 16.06
CA ASN A 19 22.28 -10.49 15.85
C ASN A 19 21.93 -11.18 17.17
N SER A 20 21.21 -10.46 18.03
CA SER A 20 20.80 -10.94 19.34
C SER A 20 19.71 -12.02 19.20
N LYS A 21 19.64 -12.91 20.21
CA LYS A 21 18.69 -14.03 20.19
C LYS A 21 17.26 -13.50 20.29
N TRP A 22 16.43 -13.76 19.27
CA TRP A 22 15.02 -13.36 19.22
C TRP A 22 14.09 -14.27 20.04
N ILE A 23 14.57 -15.45 20.43
CA ILE A 23 13.86 -16.41 21.28
C ILE A 23 14.44 -16.32 22.69
N LYS A 24 13.60 -16.00 23.67
CA LYS A 24 13.95 -15.96 25.09
C LYS A 24 13.05 -16.93 25.84
N TYR A 25 13.66 -17.78 26.67
CA TYR A 25 12.91 -18.64 27.59
C TYR A 25 12.80 -17.90 28.93
N GLN A 26 11.60 -17.41 29.26
CA GLN A 26 11.35 -16.69 30.50
C GLN A 26 10.52 -17.56 31.43
N VAL A 27 11.14 -18.03 32.51
CA VAL A 27 10.42 -18.65 33.63
C VAL A 27 9.98 -17.51 34.55
N PRO A 28 8.71 -17.47 34.99
CA PRO A 28 8.27 -16.44 35.92
C PRO A 28 9.06 -16.51 37.24
N ASP A 29 9.47 -15.35 37.76
CA ASP A 29 10.28 -15.28 38.99
C ASP A 29 9.49 -15.68 40.26
N TRP A 30 8.16 -15.67 40.21
CA TRP A 30 7.30 -15.87 41.37
C TRP A 30 7.06 -17.35 41.72
N GLU A 31 7.35 -18.31 40.84
CA GLU A 31 7.11 -19.73 41.11
C GLU A 31 8.03 -20.68 40.30
N SER A 32 8.23 -21.90 40.81
CA SER A 32 9.01 -22.91 40.09
C SER A 32 8.31 -23.36 38.81
N LYS A 33 9.10 -23.55 37.74
CA LYS A 33 8.65 -23.98 36.39
C LYS A 33 7.65 -25.15 36.44
N GLU A 34 7.93 -26.17 37.24
CA GLU A 34 7.08 -27.37 37.39
C GLU A 34 5.69 -27.03 37.95
N ARG A 35 5.63 -26.12 38.92
CA ARG A 35 4.39 -25.74 39.58
C ARG A 35 3.57 -24.80 38.71
N ALA A 36 4.20 -23.83 38.05
CA ALA A 36 3.52 -22.94 37.11
C ALA A 36 2.85 -23.72 35.95
N LYS A 37 3.54 -24.72 35.39
CA LYS A 37 2.94 -25.63 34.39
C LYS A 37 1.75 -26.41 34.91
N ARG A 38 1.84 -26.94 36.13
CA ARG A 38 0.77 -27.74 36.75
C ARG A 38 -0.45 -26.88 37.09
N VAL A 39 -0.25 -25.66 37.58
CA VAL A 39 -1.31 -24.77 38.02
C VAL A 39 -2.03 -24.12 36.84
N HIS A 40 -1.29 -23.64 35.83
CA HIS A 40 -1.86 -22.92 34.69
C HIS A 40 -2.12 -23.80 33.46
N GLY A 41 -1.69 -25.07 33.49
CA GLY A 41 -1.80 -25.95 32.32
C GLY A 41 -0.88 -25.52 31.17
N TRP A 42 0.17 -24.75 31.44
CA TRP A 42 1.08 -24.26 30.43
C TRP A 42 1.94 -25.37 29.83
N THR A 43 2.13 -25.28 28.53
CA THR A 43 3.09 -26.09 27.77
C THR A 43 4.48 -25.43 27.80
N GLU A 44 5.52 -26.17 27.43
CA GLU A 44 6.87 -25.59 27.28
C GLU A 44 6.91 -24.44 26.25
N LEU A 45 5.98 -24.44 25.28
CA LEU A 45 5.89 -23.42 24.24
C LEU A 45 5.38 -22.08 24.78
N ASP A 46 4.58 -22.10 25.84
CA ASP A 46 4.02 -20.89 26.46
C ASP A 46 5.09 -20.11 27.27
N LEU A 47 6.17 -20.79 27.67
CA LEU A 47 7.33 -20.19 28.36
C LEU A 47 8.33 -19.58 27.38
N VAL A 48 8.13 -19.78 26.07
CA VAL A 48 8.97 -19.22 25.01
C VAL A 48 8.39 -17.88 24.60
N LYS A 49 9.14 -16.81 24.89
CA LYS A 49 8.82 -15.47 24.42
C LYS A 49 9.60 -15.13 23.16
N TYR A 50 8.89 -14.61 22.16
CA TYR A 50 9.46 -14.15 20.92
C TYR A 50 9.57 -12.63 20.97
N SER A 51 10.79 -12.10 20.82
CA SER A 51 11.06 -10.65 20.86
C SER A 51 11.86 -10.24 19.63
N VAL A 52 11.53 -9.08 19.07
CA VAL A 52 12.23 -8.52 17.91
C VAL A 52 13.53 -7.85 18.37
N ASN A 53 14.60 -8.62 18.58
CA ASN A 53 15.83 -8.08 19.18
C ASN A 53 16.88 -7.54 18.17
N GLY A 54 16.62 -7.62 16.87
CA GLY A 54 17.51 -7.06 15.84
C GLY A 54 17.41 -7.79 14.51
N MET A 55 17.91 -7.15 13.46
CA MET A 55 18.01 -7.74 12.12
C MET A 55 19.36 -7.37 11.50
N PRO A 56 20.19 -8.35 11.09
CA PRO A 56 21.48 -8.05 10.46
C PRO A 56 21.28 -7.31 9.13
N LEU A 57 22.25 -6.48 8.75
CA LEU A 57 22.13 -5.55 7.61
C LEU A 57 21.85 -6.29 6.30
N SER A 58 22.49 -7.44 6.08
CA SER A 58 22.28 -8.25 4.88
C SER A 58 20.82 -8.69 4.74
N TRP A 59 20.17 -9.06 5.86
CA TRP A 59 18.75 -9.42 5.85
C TRP A 59 17.84 -8.20 5.65
N LYS A 60 18.21 -7.01 6.13
CA LYS A 60 17.49 -5.78 5.82
C LYS A 60 17.53 -5.47 4.32
N ILE A 61 18.71 -5.57 3.71
CA ILE A 61 18.90 -5.35 2.27
C ILE A 61 18.08 -6.38 1.47
N ILE A 62 18.15 -7.66 1.83
CA ILE A 62 17.34 -8.71 1.20
C ILE A 62 15.85 -8.37 1.30
N ASN A 63 15.34 -7.98 2.46
CA ASN A 63 13.94 -7.59 2.62
C ASN A 63 13.58 -6.37 1.76
N ILE A 64 14.46 -5.36 1.67
CA ILE A 64 14.21 -4.18 0.82
C ILE A 64 14.11 -4.61 -0.66
N PHE A 65 15.05 -5.40 -1.15
CA PHE A 65 15.10 -5.77 -2.56
C PHE A 65 14.06 -6.81 -2.98
N PHE A 66 13.78 -7.81 -2.13
CA PHE A 66 12.89 -8.92 -2.48
C PHE A 66 11.46 -8.77 -1.98
N VAL A 67 11.21 -7.92 -0.98
CA VAL A 67 9.86 -7.73 -0.42
C VAL A 67 9.36 -6.32 -0.70
N PHE A 68 10.11 -5.31 -0.31
CA PHE A 68 9.65 -3.92 -0.43
C PHE A 68 9.58 -3.44 -1.88
N LEU A 69 10.65 -3.62 -2.67
CA LEU A 69 10.68 -3.15 -4.06
C LEU A 69 9.61 -3.85 -4.93
N PRO A 70 9.42 -5.18 -4.90
CA PRO A 70 8.37 -5.82 -5.68
C PRO A 70 6.98 -5.39 -5.24
N LYS A 71 6.75 -5.19 -3.93
CA LYS A 71 5.48 -4.67 -3.43
C LYS A 71 5.20 -3.25 -3.91
N LEU A 72 6.19 -2.36 -3.82
CA LEU A 72 6.09 -0.99 -4.33
C LEU A 72 5.86 -0.98 -5.84
N TYR A 73 6.54 -1.87 -6.56
CA TYR A 73 6.40 -2.04 -7.99
C TYR A 73 4.99 -2.48 -8.38
N ILE A 74 4.46 -3.53 -7.75
CA ILE A 74 3.08 -4.00 -7.97
C ILE A 74 2.08 -2.88 -7.64
N TRP A 75 2.26 -2.18 -6.52
CA TRP A 75 1.38 -1.08 -6.15
C TRP A 75 1.39 0.04 -7.21
N TRP A 76 2.57 0.39 -7.71
CA TRP A 76 2.75 1.42 -8.74
C TRP A 76 2.10 1.01 -10.06
N THR A 77 2.37 -0.20 -10.55
CA THR A 77 1.78 -0.69 -11.81
C THR A 77 0.27 -0.79 -11.69
N LEU A 78 -0.24 -1.34 -10.58
CA LEU A 78 -1.66 -1.48 -10.33
C LEU A 78 -2.38 -0.13 -10.26
N THR A 79 -1.79 0.88 -9.59
CA THR A 79 -2.35 2.23 -9.54
C THR A 79 -2.27 2.91 -10.91
N SER A 80 -1.17 2.74 -11.65
CA SER A 80 -0.99 3.32 -12.97
C SER A 80 -1.96 2.72 -14.00
N SER A 81 -2.09 1.39 -14.04
CA SER A 81 -3.03 0.68 -14.91
C SER A 81 -4.48 0.96 -14.51
N GLY A 82 -4.77 1.00 -13.20
CA GLY A 82 -6.08 1.38 -12.69
C GLY A 82 -6.47 2.79 -13.13
N MET A 83 -5.57 3.78 -13.02
CA MET A 83 -5.87 5.13 -13.50
C MET A 83 -6.03 5.22 -15.01
N HIS A 84 -5.18 4.53 -15.77
CA HIS A 84 -5.34 4.45 -17.23
C HIS A 84 -6.73 3.94 -17.60
N PHE A 85 -7.13 2.83 -16.99
CA PHE A 85 -8.44 2.23 -17.22
C PHE A 85 -9.59 3.16 -16.81
N LEU A 86 -9.49 3.82 -15.65
CA LEU A 86 -10.51 4.76 -15.18
C LEU A 86 -10.66 5.99 -16.09
N MET A 87 -9.59 6.42 -16.75
CA MET A 87 -9.62 7.55 -17.68
C MET A 87 -10.21 7.17 -19.05
N GLU A 88 -10.03 5.91 -19.47
CA GLU A 88 -10.59 5.41 -20.74
C GLU A 88 -12.05 4.95 -20.61
N THR A 89 -12.49 4.58 -19.41
CA THR A 89 -13.86 4.13 -19.20
C THR A 89 -14.82 5.28 -18.94
N ALA A 90 -15.78 5.46 -19.84
CA ALA A 90 -16.89 6.40 -19.68
C ALA A 90 -18.02 5.85 -18.78
N GLY A 91 -18.03 4.54 -18.50
CA GLY A 91 -19.10 3.83 -17.80
C GLY A 91 -18.89 3.72 -16.29
N ILE A 92 -19.90 4.12 -15.50
CA ILE A 92 -19.88 3.96 -14.04
C ILE A 92 -19.83 2.49 -13.60
N VAL A 93 -20.44 1.58 -14.37
CA VAL A 93 -20.46 0.14 -14.07
C VAL A 93 -19.06 -0.44 -14.18
N ASP A 94 -18.32 -0.06 -15.22
CA ASP A 94 -16.94 -0.50 -15.42
C ASP A 94 -16.04 0.00 -14.29
N LEU A 95 -16.21 1.26 -13.88
CA LEU A 95 -15.50 1.81 -12.72
C LEU A 95 -15.72 0.96 -11.46
N VAL A 96 -16.96 0.60 -11.15
CA VAL A 96 -17.28 -0.22 -9.97
C VAL A 96 -16.64 -1.60 -10.07
N ILE A 97 -16.71 -2.26 -11.22
CA ILE A 97 -16.12 -3.60 -11.42
C ILE A 97 -14.60 -3.56 -11.21
N ASN A 98 -13.92 -2.52 -11.71
CA ASN A 98 -12.48 -2.39 -11.53
C ASN A 98 -12.09 -2.08 -10.08
N CYS A 99 -12.86 -1.26 -9.37
CA CYS A 99 -12.65 -1.03 -7.94
C CYS A 99 -12.82 -2.33 -7.12
N MET A 100 -13.79 -3.18 -7.47
CA MET A 100 -13.97 -4.48 -6.82
C MET A 100 -12.81 -5.44 -7.14
N ALA A 101 -12.40 -5.54 -8.40
CA ALA A 101 -11.27 -6.38 -8.82
C ALA A 101 -9.97 -5.95 -8.14
N LEU A 102 -9.73 -4.64 -8.03
CA LEU A 102 -8.59 -4.09 -7.32
C LEU A 102 -8.57 -4.49 -5.83
N THR A 103 -9.72 -4.40 -5.16
CA THR A 103 -9.86 -4.80 -3.76
C THR A 103 -9.59 -6.30 -3.59
N PHE A 104 -10.07 -7.13 -4.52
CA PHE A 104 -9.79 -8.56 -4.52
C PHE A 104 -8.29 -8.81 -4.64
N VAL A 105 -7.61 -8.20 -5.62
CA VAL A 105 -6.15 -8.34 -5.82
C VAL A 105 -5.37 -7.93 -4.57
N LEU A 106 -5.78 -6.86 -3.89
CA LEU A 106 -5.17 -6.40 -2.65
C LEU A 106 -5.40 -7.34 -1.45
N SER A 107 -6.36 -8.27 -1.51
CA SER A 107 -6.64 -9.25 -0.45
C SER A 107 -5.97 -10.62 -0.68
N ILE A 108 -5.45 -10.85 -1.89
CA ILE A 108 -4.84 -12.13 -2.26
C ILE A 108 -3.58 -12.40 -1.44
N ASP A 109 -2.79 -11.38 -1.10
CA ASP A 109 -1.57 -11.55 -0.32
C ASP A 109 -1.86 -12.06 1.10
N GLU A 110 -2.87 -11.49 1.77
CA GLU A 110 -3.36 -11.95 3.07
C GLU A 110 -3.87 -13.40 3.00
N MET A 111 -4.61 -13.74 1.94
CA MET A 111 -5.11 -15.11 1.73
C MET A 111 -3.96 -16.10 1.49
N ILE A 112 -2.99 -15.75 0.65
CA ILE A 112 -1.81 -16.58 0.38
C ILE A 112 -1.03 -16.79 1.67
N PHE A 113 -0.78 -15.73 2.44
CA PHE A 113 -0.09 -15.81 3.72
C PHE A 113 -0.84 -16.72 4.72
N ALA A 114 -2.16 -16.58 4.83
CA ALA A 114 -2.98 -17.41 5.71
C ALA A 114 -2.90 -18.90 5.35
N ARG A 115 -2.71 -19.24 4.06
CA ARG A 115 -2.65 -20.62 3.57
C ARG A 115 -1.24 -21.22 3.56
N LEU A 116 -0.23 -20.44 3.19
CA LEU A 116 1.15 -20.93 3.09
C LEU A 116 1.86 -20.98 4.46
N THR A 117 1.36 -20.25 5.45
CA THR A 117 1.99 -20.21 6.78
C THR A 117 1.65 -21.44 7.62
N THR A 118 2.67 -22.16 8.05
CA THR A 118 2.55 -23.32 8.96
C THR A 118 1.90 -22.91 10.29
N THR A 119 1.27 -23.86 10.98
CA THR A 119 0.69 -23.62 12.31
C THR A 119 1.72 -23.10 13.31
N ALA A 120 2.97 -23.59 13.23
CA ALA A 120 4.07 -23.13 14.06
C ALA A 120 4.44 -21.66 13.80
N ALA A 121 4.58 -21.26 12.53
CA ALA A 121 4.85 -19.86 12.19
C ALA A 121 3.69 -18.94 12.60
N ARG A 122 2.43 -19.37 12.42
CA ARG A 122 1.26 -18.64 12.95
C ARG A 122 1.29 -18.49 14.46
N HIS A 123 1.70 -19.54 15.18
CA HIS A 123 1.86 -19.50 16.63
C HIS A 123 2.96 -18.51 17.04
N ILE A 124 4.11 -18.52 16.36
CA ILE A 124 5.20 -17.58 16.62
C ILE A 124 4.70 -16.15 16.41
N MET A 125 4.11 -15.84 15.25
CA MET A 125 3.67 -14.48 14.90
C MET A 125 2.58 -13.93 15.83
N ARG A 126 1.72 -14.79 16.39
CA ARG A 126 0.70 -14.38 17.38
C ARG A 126 1.28 -14.09 18.75
N ASN A 127 2.46 -14.63 19.06
CA ASN A 127 3.12 -14.51 20.36
C ASN A 127 4.42 -13.68 20.29
N ILE A 128 4.63 -12.92 19.21
CA ILE A 128 5.71 -11.93 19.14
C ILE A 128 5.31 -10.75 20.03
N GLU A 129 6.20 -10.38 20.95
CA GLU A 129 6.05 -9.16 21.75
C GLU A 129 6.07 -7.93 20.84
N ASP A 130 5.13 -7.02 21.08
CA ASP A 130 5.06 -5.76 20.35
C ASP A 130 6.36 -4.97 20.54
N LEU A 131 6.92 -4.49 19.43
CA LEU A 131 8.05 -3.58 19.46
C LEU A 131 7.49 -2.15 19.60
N PRO A 132 7.70 -1.44 20.73
CA PRO A 132 7.30 -0.05 20.86
C PRO A 132 8.16 0.81 19.92
N LEU A 133 7.67 1.03 18.70
CA LEU A 133 8.33 1.82 17.64
C LEU A 133 8.25 3.32 17.90
N PHE A 134 7.26 3.73 18.68
CA PHE A 134 7.06 5.10 19.10
C PHE A 134 6.99 5.10 20.60
N ASP A 135 7.69 6.03 21.24
CA ASP A 135 7.40 6.37 22.62
C ASP A 135 5.91 6.71 22.65
N VAL A 136 5.16 5.93 23.43
CA VAL A 136 3.76 6.21 23.70
C VAL A 136 3.72 7.69 24.11
N PRO A 137 3.03 8.57 23.36
CA PRO A 137 3.04 9.98 23.68
C PRO A 137 2.62 10.11 25.14
N MET A 138 3.31 10.95 25.91
CA MET A 138 3.04 11.15 27.34
C MET A 138 1.54 11.28 27.65
N GLU A 139 0.79 11.81 26.69
CA GLU A 139 -0.67 11.91 26.65
C GLU A 139 -1.41 10.60 26.99
N GLU A 140 -0.96 9.43 26.55
CA GLU A 140 -1.61 8.14 26.91
C GLU A 140 -1.23 7.64 28.32
N THR A 141 -0.16 8.20 28.91
CA THR A 141 0.26 7.87 30.29
C THR A 141 -0.29 8.87 31.30
N GLN A 142 -0.76 10.02 30.84
CA GLN A 142 -1.35 11.08 31.67
C GLN A 142 -2.79 10.72 32.04
N GLY A 143 -3.21 11.14 33.24
CA GLY A 143 -4.60 10.98 33.67
C GLY A 143 -5.55 11.81 32.80
N GLU A 144 -6.78 11.32 32.60
CA GLU A 144 -7.81 11.98 31.77
C GLU A 144 -7.99 13.48 32.08
N GLU A 145 -7.85 13.87 33.35
CA GLU A 145 -7.98 15.27 33.78
C GLU A 145 -6.86 16.17 33.24
N GLU A 146 -5.64 15.64 33.13
CA GLU A 146 -4.47 16.36 32.65
C GLU A 146 -4.53 16.53 31.12
N ILE A 147 -5.00 15.48 30.42
CA ILE A 147 -5.35 15.52 29.00
C ILE A 147 -6.41 16.61 28.75
N MET A 148 -7.48 16.64 29.54
CA MET A 148 -8.54 17.64 29.40
C MET A 148 -8.04 19.08 29.62
N ARG A 149 -7.18 19.31 30.61
CA ARG A 149 -6.59 20.63 30.86
C ARG A 149 -5.65 21.07 29.74
N GLN A 150 -4.87 20.16 29.19
CA GLN A 150 -4.01 20.43 28.06
C GLN A 150 -4.84 20.76 26.81
N PHE A 151 -5.89 19.97 26.54
CA PHE A 151 -6.81 20.22 25.45
C PHE A 151 -7.47 21.61 25.55
N ALA A 152 -7.97 21.98 26.74
CA ALA A 152 -8.60 23.26 26.99
C ALA A 152 -7.65 24.47 26.80
N ARG A 153 -6.36 24.32 27.17
CA ARG A 153 -5.33 25.35 26.93
C ARG A 153 -5.02 25.50 25.45
N GLU A 154 -4.96 24.40 24.72
CA GLU A 154 -4.59 24.41 23.31
C GLU A 154 -5.75 24.83 22.38
N GLU A 155 -7.01 24.63 22.80
CA GLU A 155 -8.20 24.95 22.02
C GLU A 155 -8.39 26.46 21.78
N HIS A 156 -7.87 27.33 22.66
CA HIS A 156 -8.06 28.79 22.55
C HIS A 156 -7.11 29.51 21.57
N GLY A 157 -6.08 28.84 21.03
CA GLY A 157 -5.02 29.51 20.25
C GLY A 157 -5.00 29.29 18.73
N GLN A 158 -5.80 28.37 18.19
CA GLN A 158 -5.28 27.62 17.04
C GLN A 158 -6.28 27.43 15.89
N ARG A 159 -6.60 28.53 15.17
CA ARG A 159 -7.25 28.48 13.84
C ARG A 159 -6.56 27.50 12.88
N TRP A 160 -5.24 27.35 12.98
CA TRP A 160 -4.44 26.39 12.21
C TRP A 160 -4.71 24.92 12.57
N ARG A 161 -5.12 24.60 13.82
CA ARG A 161 -5.56 23.24 14.17
C ARG A 161 -6.90 22.91 13.53
N LEU A 162 -7.81 23.86 13.43
CA LEU A 162 -9.10 23.64 12.78
C LEU A 162 -8.91 23.25 11.30
N ILE A 163 -7.97 23.90 10.60
CA ILE A 163 -7.58 23.49 9.23
C ILE A 163 -6.94 22.10 9.23
N HIS A 164 -6.03 21.79 10.16
CA HIS A 164 -5.41 20.47 10.26
C HIS A 164 -6.38 19.35 10.66
N LEU A 165 -7.47 19.69 11.36
CA LEU A 165 -8.55 18.79 11.76
C LEU A 165 -9.53 18.55 10.60
N VAL A 166 -9.79 19.58 9.79
CA VAL A 166 -10.65 19.49 8.60
C VAL A 166 -9.95 18.78 7.43
N LEU A 167 -8.65 18.99 7.26
CA LEU A 167 -7.85 18.35 6.20
C LEU A 167 -6.92 17.29 6.80
N PRO A 168 -7.37 16.03 6.93
CA PRO A 168 -6.49 14.97 7.39
C PRO A 168 -5.33 14.86 6.42
N LYS A 169 -4.09 14.84 6.94
CA LYS A 169 -2.85 14.70 6.15
C LYS A 169 -2.95 13.55 5.13
N ARG A 170 -3.69 12.50 5.48
CA ARG A 170 -3.98 11.35 4.60
C ARG A 170 -4.72 11.75 3.32
N LEU A 171 -5.77 12.57 3.42
CA LEU A 171 -6.52 13.02 2.26
C LEU A 171 -5.65 13.87 1.35
N ILE A 172 -4.82 14.76 1.91
CA ILE A 172 -3.87 15.58 1.12
C ILE A 172 -2.92 14.69 0.33
N VAL A 173 -2.32 13.68 0.98
CA VAL A 173 -1.41 12.75 0.29
C VAL A 173 -2.13 11.99 -0.82
N VAL A 174 -3.38 11.54 -0.59
CA VAL A 174 -4.17 10.84 -1.61
C VAL A 174 -4.52 11.77 -2.78
N VAL A 175 -5.01 12.97 -2.52
CA VAL A 175 -5.34 13.96 -3.55
C VAL A 175 -4.09 14.36 -4.34
N PHE A 176 -2.95 14.52 -3.67
CA PHE A 176 -1.69 14.82 -4.32
C PHE A 176 -1.23 13.67 -5.23
N LEU A 177 -1.24 12.43 -4.72
CA LEU A 177 -0.91 11.25 -5.54
C LEU A 177 -1.86 11.14 -6.74
N GLN A 178 -3.16 11.35 -6.52
CA GLN A 178 -4.17 11.35 -7.58
C GLN A 178 -3.84 12.40 -8.66
N ALA A 179 -3.56 13.64 -8.25
CA ALA A 179 -3.17 14.71 -9.17
C ALA A 179 -1.88 14.37 -9.93
N CYS A 180 -0.89 13.77 -9.27
CA CYS A 180 0.34 13.31 -9.92
C CYS A 180 0.08 12.24 -10.99
N PHE A 181 -0.75 11.24 -10.71
CA PHE A 181 -1.10 10.20 -11.70
C PHE A 181 -1.93 10.75 -12.85
N ILE A 182 -2.87 11.67 -12.58
CA ILE A 182 -3.64 12.36 -13.61
C ILE A 182 -2.69 13.19 -14.50
N ALA A 183 -1.81 13.99 -13.91
CA ALA A 183 -0.85 14.80 -14.66
C ALA A 183 0.07 13.93 -15.52
N LYS A 184 0.60 12.82 -14.96
CA LYS A 184 1.37 11.82 -15.71
C LYS A 184 0.57 11.28 -16.89
N TYR A 185 -0.70 10.95 -16.70
CA TYR A 185 -1.58 10.49 -17.76
C TYR A 185 -1.71 11.52 -18.89
N TYR A 186 -2.03 12.78 -18.58
CA TYR A 186 -2.14 13.84 -19.59
C TYR A 186 -0.83 14.05 -20.36
N VAL A 187 0.32 14.06 -19.67
CA VAL A 187 1.63 14.20 -20.32
C VAL A 187 1.94 13.03 -21.25
N GLN A 188 1.53 11.81 -20.87
CA GLN A 188 1.84 10.61 -21.64
C GLN A 188 0.89 10.39 -22.82
N TYR A 189 -0.41 10.68 -22.66
CA TYR A 189 -1.47 10.31 -23.60
C TYR A 189 -2.11 11.49 -24.32
N CYS A 190 -1.81 12.72 -23.95
CA CYS A 190 -2.30 13.91 -24.65
C CYS A 190 -1.15 14.66 -25.33
N THR A 191 -1.49 15.34 -26.41
CA THR A 191 -0.63 16.29 -27.12
C THR A 191 -1.21 17.68 -26.93
N GLN A 192 -0.36 18.64 -26.58
CA GLN A 192 -0.76 20.03 -26.46
C GLN A 192 -0.81 20.67 -27.85
N LEU A 193 -1.95 21.26 -28.21
CA LEU A 193 -2.12 22.01 -29.46
C LEU A 193 -1.50 23.42 -29.34
N GLU A 194 -1.37 24.11 -30.47
CA GLU A 194 -0.86 25.49 -30.54
C GLU A 194 -1.69 26.49 -29.72
N ASP A 195 -2.97 26.20 -29.50
CA ASP A 195 -3.89 26.98 -28.67
C ASP A 195 -3.68 26.74 -27.15
N GLY A 196 -2.80 25.81 -26.78
CA GLY A 196 -2.52 25.41 -25.41
C GLY A 196 -3.49 24.36 -24.85
N SER A 197 -4.50 23.92 -25.62
CA SER A 197 -5.43 22.86 -25.23
C SER A 197 -4.74 21.49 -25.24
N TRP A 198 -5.21 20.56 -24.39
CA TRP A 198 -4.73 19.19 -24.36
C TRP A 198 -5.72 18.27 -25.05
N VAL A 199 -5.27 17.60 -26.10
CA VAL A 199 -6.08 16.65 -26.88
C VAL A 199 -5.46 15.26 -26.78
N SER A 200 -6.27 14.23 -26.61
CA SER A 200 -5.78 12.84 -26.57
C SER A 200 -5.13 12.44 -27.90
N LYS A 201 -4.03 11.71 -27.81
CA LYS A 201 -3.40 11.03 -28.94
C LYS A 201 -4.41 10.07 -29.60
N PRO A 202 -4.26 9.80 -30.91
CA PRO A 202 -5.14 8.84 -31.58
C PRO A 202 -5.06 7.46 -30.90
N ILE A 203 -6.22 6.84 -30.71
CA ILE A 203 -6.36 5.52 -30.10
C ILE A 203 -6.39 4.49 -31.22
N TRP A 204 -5.65 3.40 -31.04
CA TRP A 204 -5.48 2.34 -32.02
C TRP A 204 -6.00 1.03 -31.43
N TYR A 205 -6.74 0.24 -32.22
CA TYR A 205 -7.09 -1.11 -31.81
C TYR A 205 -5.89 -2.04 -32.02
N PRO A 206 -5.61 -2.95 -31.07
CA PRO A 206 -4.66 -4.01 -31.33
C PRO A 206 -5.24 -4.96 -32.39
N GLU A 207 -4.42 -5.35 -33.37
CA GLU A 207 -4.82 -6.29 -34.42
C GLU A 207 -5.09 -7.68 -33.83
N ASP A 208 -4.22 -8.09 -32.89
CA ASP A 208 -4.36 -9.30 -32.10
C ASP A 208 -4.12 -9.00 -30.61
N VAL A 209 -4.84 -9.72 -29.73
CA VAL A 209 -4.63 -9.65 -28.27
C VAL A 209 -3.85 -10.89 -27.84
N PRO A 210 -2.49 -10.86 -27.86
CA PRO A 210 -1.72 -11.98 -27.38
C PRO A 210 -1.97 -12.17 -25.88
N TYR A 211 -2.26 -13.40 -25.46
CA TYR A 211 -2.40 -13.79 -24.05
C TYR A 211 -1.04 -13.84 -23.32
N ASN A 212 -0.25 -12.78 -23.44
CA ASN A 212 1.03 -12.62 -22.75
C ASN A 212 0.87 -11.67 -21.57
N PRO A 213 1.08 -12.13 -20.32
CA PRO A 213 0.90 -11.28 -19.12
C PRO A 213 1.85 -10.08 -19.13
N LEU A 214 3.04 -10.21 -19.72
CA LEU A 214 3.96 -9.09 -19.90
C LEU A 214 3.46 -8.07 -20.93
N SER A 215 2.82 -8.53 -22.01
CA SER A 215 2.20 -7.63 -22.98
C SER A 215 1.06 -6.85 -22.32
N LEU A 216 0.25 -7.51 -21.49
CA LEU A 216 -0.83 -6.87 -20.74
C LEU A 216 -0.31 -5.81 -19.74
N ILE A 217 0.78 -6.07 -19.03
CA ILE A 217 1.30 -5.16 -18.00
C ILE A 217 2.07 -3.98 -18.61
N TYR A 218 2.87 -4.24 -19.65
CA TYR A 218 3.83 -3.27 -20.19
C TYR A 218 3.44 -2.70 -21.56
N GLY A 219 2.40 -3.22 -22.21
CA GLY A 219 2.04 -2.90 -23.58
C GLY A 219 3.09 -3.34 -24.62
N TYR A 220 4.01 -4.25 -24.25
CA TYR A 220 5.09 -4.66 -25.14
C TYR A 220 4.60 -5.67 -26.19
N GLY A 221 4.97 -5.46 -27.45
CA GLY A 221 4.68 -6.37 -28.56
C GLY A 221 3.23 -6.39 -29.01
N MET A 222 2.49 -5.29 -28.87
CA MET A 222 1.17 -5.15 -29.50
C MET A 222 1.34 -4.58 -30.91
N GLU A 223 0.81 -5.29 -31.90
CA GLU A 223 0.63 -4.79 -33.26
C GLU A 223 -0.71 -4.06 -33.31
N TYR A 224 -0.70 -2.86 -33.90
CA TYR A 224 -1.86 -1.98 -33.96
C TYR A 224 -2.33 -1.86 -35.41
N GLU A 225 -3.65 -1.79 -35.61
CA GLU A 225 -4.22 -1.57 -36.94
C GLU A 225 -3.70 -0.26 -37.56
N GLU A 226 -3.62 -0.19 -38.90
CA GLU A 226 -3.15 1.00 -39.62
C GLU A 226 -4.08 2.21 -39.54
N ALA A 227 -5.33 2.03 -39.08
CA ALA A 227 -6.30 3.11 -38.91
C ALA A 227 -6.61 3.35 -37.43
N PRO A 228 -6.60 4.61 -36.96
CA PRO A 228 -6.95 4.90 -35.58
C PRO A 228 -8.45 4.67 -35.37
N ALA A 229 -8.78 3.97 -34.29
CA ALA A 229 -10.15 3.79 -33.81
C ALA A 229 -10.83 5.14 -33.55
N TRP A 230 -10.07 6.05 -32.96
CA TRP A 230 -10.52 7.37 -32.56
C TRP A 230 -9.41 8.39 -32.79
N GLN A 231 -9.77 9.51 -33.40
CA GLN A 231 -8.90 10.64 -33.62
C GLN A 231 -9.68 11.93 -33.38
N TRP A 232 -9.05 12.90 -32.73
CA TRP A 232 -9.56 14.26 -32.67
C TRP A 232 -9.31 14.98 -33.99
N HIS A 233 -10.37 15.57 -34.58
CA HIS A 233 -10.19 16.45 -35.74
C HIS A 233 -10.04 17.92 -35.29
N PRO A 234 -9.09 18.68 -35.88
CA PRO A 234 -8.89 20.10 -35.57
C PRO A 234 -10.15 20.95 -35.78
N ASP A 235 -11.04 20.51 -36.67
CA ASP A 235 -12.30 21.19 -37.01
C ASP A 235 -13.35 21.13 -35.88
N GLY A 236 -13.00 20.57 -34.71
CA GLY A 236 -13.87 20.46 -33.54
C GLY A 236 -14.84 19.27 -33.58
N GLY A 237 -14.70 18.39 -34.57
CA GLY A 237 -15.50 17.16 -34.68
C GLY A 237 -14.80 15.95 -34.09
N ALA A 238 -15.43 15.25 -33.15
CA ALA A 238 -15.02 13.90 -32.79
C ALA A 238 -15.50 12.94 -33.88
N GLY A 239 -14.58 12.41 -34.69
CA GLY A 239 -14.87 11.45 -35.74
C GLY A 239 -14.51 10.03 -35.28
N ALA A 240 -15.51 9.17 -35.06
CA ALA A 240 -15.23 7.74 -34.99
C ALA A 240 -14.93 7.24 -36.41
N ALA A 241 -13.79 6.57 -36.61
CA ALA A 241 -13.51 5.93 -37.89
C ALA A 241 -14.65 4.95 -38.19
N ARG A 242 -15.35 5.16 -39.31
CA ARG A 242 -16.48 4.34 -39.70
C ARG A 242 -15.94 2.95 -40.07
N GLN A 243 -15.91 2.04 -39.10
CA GLN A 243 -15.54 0.63 -39.32
C GLN A 243 -16.41 0.09 -40.46
N ARG A 244 -15.79 -0.15 -41.62
CA ARG A 244 -16.42 -0.89 -42.70
C ARG A 244 -16.48 -2.34 -42.22
N ARG A 245 -17.68 -2.77 -41.83
CA ARG A 245 -17.99 -4.18 -41.57
C ARG A 245 -17.74 -5.03 -42.81
#